data_AF-A0A454A6A6-F1
#
_entry.id   AF-A0A454A6A6-F1
#
_cell.length_a   1.000
_cell.length_b   1.000
_cell.length_c   1.000
_cell.angle_alpha   90.00
_cell.angle_beta   90.00
_cell.angle_gamma   90.00
#
_symmetry.space_group_name_H-M   'P 1'
#
loop_
_entity.id
_entity.type
_entity.pdbx_description
1 polymer ?
#
loop_
_entity_poly.entity_id
_entity_poly.type
_entity_poly.pdbx_seq_one_letter_code
_entity_poly.pdbx_strand_id
1 'polypeptide(L)'
;MRDVQVARLALFHGDPEKAKELTNEASALLSDDSTEWAKFAKPGKKTNVNDDQYIVINASVGISESYVATPEKEAAIKIANEKMAKGDKKGAMEELRLAGVGVMENQYLMPLKQTRNALADAQKLLDKKQYYEANLALKGAEDGIIVDSEALFVN
;
A
#
# COMPACT_ATOMS: atom_id res chain seq x y z
N MET A 1 2.46 4.04 8.18
CA MET A 1 1.46 2.97 8.40
C MET A 1 1.96 1.81 9.25
N ARG A 2 3.20 1.31 9.09
CA ARG A 2 3.75 0.29 10.01
C ARG A 2 3.79 0.78 11.46
N ASP A 3 4.16 2.05 11.68
CA ASP A 3 4.19 2.62 13.04
C ASP A 3 2.79 2.68 13.65
N VAL A 4 1.75 2.93 12.84
CA VAL A 4 0.34 2.87 13.26
C VAL A 4 -0.01 1.48 13.78
N GLN A 5 0.34 0.44 13.02
CA GLN A 5 0.11 -0.96 13.42
C GLN A 5 0.82 -1.29 14.74
N VAL A 6 2.09 -0.91 14.87
CA VAL A 6 2.89 -1.18 16.08
C VAL A 6 2.40 -0.34 17.26
N ALA A 7 1.96 0.89 17.05
CA ALA A 7 1.38 1.74 18.08
C ALA A 7 0.10 1.12 18.67
N ARG A 8 -0.79 0.60 17.81
CA ARG A 8 -1.98 -0.14 18.26
C ARG A 8 -1.61 -1.35 19.10
N LEU A 9 -0.60 -2.12 18.70
CA LEU A 9 -0.12 -3.26 19.49
C LEU A 9 0.44 -2.83 20.84
N ALA A 10 1.27 -1.78 20.87
CA ALA A 10 1.87 -1.24 22.09
C ALA A 10 0.81 -0.81 23.13
N LEU A 11 -0.31 -0.21 22.68
CA LEU A 11 -1.43 0.13 23.57
C LEU A 11 -2.01 -1.08 24.30
N PHE A 12 -2.14 -2.23 23.63
CA PHE A 12 -2.68 -3.45 24.25
C PHE A 12 -1.62 -4.28 24.99
N HIS A 13 -0.34 -4.01 24.77
CA HIS A 13 0.77 -4.62 25.49
C HIS A 13 1.26 -3.80 26.69
N GLY A 14 0.55 -2.71 27.03
CA GLY A 14 0.83 -1.91 28.23
C GLY A 14 1.98 -0.92 28.07
N ASP A 15 2.36 -0.57 26.83
CA ASP A 15 3.38 0.43 26.53
C ASP A 15 2.78 1.66 25.82
N PRO A 16 2.02 2.50 26.54
CA PRO A 16 1.37 3.67 25.96
C PRO A 16 2.35 4.77 25.55
N GLU A 17 3.53 4.84 26.17
CA GLU A 17 4.56 5.81 25.78
C GLU A 17 5.14 5.44 24.41
N LYS A 18 5.42 4.16 24.17
CA LYS A 18 5.83 3.71 22.83
C LYS A 18 4.76 3.92 21.79
N ALA A 19 3.49 3.70 22.14
CA ALA A 19 2.38 3.99 21.25
C ALA A 19 2.31 5.48 20.85
N LYS A 20 2.55 6.38 21.81
CA LYS A 20 2.59 7.83 21.57
C LYS A 20 3.77 8.23 20.70
N GLU A 21 4.97 7.68 20.95
CA GLU A 21 6.16 7.90 20.12
C GLU A 21 5.89 7.51 18.65
N LEU A 22 5.42 6.28 18.42
CA LEU A 22 5.14 5.75 17.08
C LEU A 22 4.02 6.51 16.36
N THR A 23 2.98 6.93 17.08
CA THR A 23 1.90 7.75 16.51
C THR A 23 2.42 9.13 16.09
N ASN A 24 3.31 9.73 16.89
CA ASN A 24 3.94 11.01 16.56
C ASN A 24 4.88 10.90 15.36
N GLU A 25 5.68 9.82 15.29
CA GLU A 25 6.56 9.54 14.15
C GLU A 25 5.75 9.38 12.85
N ALA A 26 4.66 8.60 12.89
CA ALA A 26 3.76 8.46 11.76
C ALA A 26 3.17 9.81 11.33
N SER A 27 2.73 10.63 12.28
CA SER A 27 2.14 11.94 12.02
C SER A 27 3.15 12.90 11.39
N ALA A 28 4.39 12.89 11.87
CA ALA A 28 5.49 13.68 11.34
C ALA A 28 5.84 13.26 9.90
N LEU A 29 5.99 11.96 9.64
CA LEU A 29 6.24 11.43 8.30
C LEU A 29 5.16 11.84 7.31
N LEU A 30 3.88 11.75 7.71
CA LEU A 30 2.78 12.13 6.82
C LEU A 30 2.65 13.63 6.64
N SER A 31 3.09 14.46 7.58
CA SER A 31 2.96 15.92 7.52
C SER A 31 4.20 16.62 6.97
N ASP A 32 5.20 15.86 6.52
CA ASP A 32 6.41 16.41 5.93
C ASP A 32 6.12 17.02 4.54
N ASP A 33 6.19 18.35 4.48
CA ASP A 33 5.99 19.15 3.26
C ASP A 33 7.15 19.01 2.26
N SER A 34 8.30 18.47 2.67
CA SER A 34 9.41 18.16 1.75
C SER A 34 9.11 16.93 0.88
N THR A 35 8.14 16.10 1.26
CA THR A 35 7.73 14.95 0.47
C THR A 35 6.80 15.37 -0.66
N GLU A 36 7.21 15.07 -1.90
CA GLU A 36 6.39 15.32 -3.10
C GLU A 36 5.29 14.25 -3.27
N TRP A 37 4.28 14.26 -2.39
CA TRP A 37 3.19 13.28 -2.34
C TRP A 37 2.49 13.07 -3.69
N ALA A 38 2.37 14.11 -4.51
CA ALA A 38 1.74 14.04 -5.84
C ALA A 38 2.43 13.02 -6.78
N LYS A 39 3.73 12.75 -6.61
CA LYS A 39 4.46 11.74 -7.40
C LYS A 39 4.00 10.31 -7.12
N PHE A 40 3.43 10.09 -5.94
CA PHE A 40 2.95 8.79 -5.48
C PHE A 40 1.42 8.70 -5.51
N ALA A 41 0.74 9.75 -5.99
CA ALA A 41 -0.71 9.79 -6.05
C ALA A 41 -1.23 8.84 -7.14
N LYS A 42 -2.32 8.13 -6.84
CA LYS A 42 -3.09 7.34 -7.81
C LYS A 42 -4.15 8.25 -8.46
N PRO A 43 -3.94 8.71 -9.71
CA PRO A 43 -4.90 9.59 -10.37
C PRO A 43 -6.22 8.85 -10.67
N GLY A 44 -7.31 9.60 -10.78
CA GLY A 44 -8.62 9.07 -11.18
C GLY A 44 -9.38 8.28 -10.11
N LYS A 45 -8.79 8.05 -8.93
CA LYS A 45 -9.47 7.41 -7.80
C LYS A 45 -10.14 8.47 -6.92
N LYS A 46 -11.47 8.41 -6.78
CA LYS A 46 -12.24 9.32 -5.91
C LYS A 46 -12.03 8.97 -4.44
N THR A 47 -11.86 9.98 -3.62
CA THR A 47 -11.71 9.90 -2.16
C THR A 47 -13.01 10.28 -1.45
N ASN A 48 -13.14 9.89 -0.18
CA ASN A 48 -14.31 10.22 0.66
C ASN A 48 -14.24 11.65 1.22
N VAL A 49 -13.04 12.22 1.31
CA VAL A 49 -12.78 13.57 1.82
C VAL A 49 -12.48 14.48 0.63
N ASN A 50 -13.11 15.66 0.59
CA ASN A 50 -12.83 16.65 -0.45
C ASN A 50 -11.35 17.07 -0.43
N ASP A 51 -10.78 17.19 -1.63
CA ASP A 51 -9.37 17.52 -1.88
C ASP A 51 -8.38 16.54 -1.26
N ASP A 52 -8.79 15.28 -1.08
CA ASP A 52 -7.90 14.19 -0.69
C ASP A 52 -7.44 13.38 -1.90
N GLN A 53 -6.28 12.74 -1.76
CA GLN A 53 -5.66 11.90 -2.78
C GLN A 53 -5.25 10.56 -2.19
N TYR A 54 -5.45 9.51 -2.98
CA TYR A 54 -4.90 8.20 -2.66
C TYR A 54 -3.41 8.15 -3.03
N ILE A 55 -2.57 7.79 -2.06
CA ILE A 55 -1.14 7.61 -2.22
C ILE A 55 -0.82 6.12 -2.28
N VAL A 56 -0.09 5.69 -3.31
CA VAL A 56 0.44 4.32 -3.39
C VAL A 56 1.56 4.17 -2.36
N ILE A 57 1.32 3.40 -1.30
CA ILE A 57 2.29 3.19 -0.20
C ILE A 57 2.93 1.80 -0.23
N ASN A 58 2.40 0.88 -1.03
CA ASN A 58 2.96 -0.45 -1.23
C ASN A 58 2.44 -1.06 -2.53
N ALA A 59 3.15 -2.05 -3.07
CA ALA A 59 2.73 -2.81 -4.24
C ALA A 59 3.15 -4.28 -4.11
N SER A 60 2.35 -5.20 -4.65
CA SER A 60 2.68 -6.62 -4.75
C SER A 60 2.25 -7.20 -6.09
N VAL A 61 2.80 -8.36 -6.45
CA VAL A 61 2.47 -9.05 -7.70
C VAL A 61 1.54 -10.22 -7.40
N GLY A 62 0.39 -10.26 -8.09
CA GLY A 62 -0.49 -11.42 -8.15
C GLY A 62 -0.21 -12.23 -9.41
N ILE A 63 0.04 -13.52 -9.26
CA ILE A 63 0.26 -14.45 -10.38
C ILE A 63 -0.90 -15.45 -10.42
N SER A 64 -1.44 -15.68 -11.61
CA SER A 64 -2.46 -16.69 -11.87
C SER A 64 -2.04 -17.57 -13.04
N GLU A 65 -1.90 -18.87 -12.80
CA GLU A 65 -1.54 -19.87 -13.80
C GLU A 65 -2.05 -21.25 -13.39
N SER A 66 -1.95 -22.23 -14.30
CA SER A 66 -2.35 -23.62 -14.03
C SER A 66 -1.32 -24.44 -13.25
N TYR A 67 -0.08 -23.98 -13.11
CA TYR A 67 1.07 -24.73 -12.58
C TYR A 67 1.37 -26.06 -13.30
N VAL A 68 0.79 -26.27 -14.49
CA VAL A 68 1.12 -27.41 -15.35
C VAL A 68 2.25 -26.98 -16.29
N ALA A 69 3.34 -27.74 -16.30
CA ALA A 69 4.46 -27.52 -17.22
C ALA A 69 4.15 -28.11 -18.60
N THR A 70 4.43 -27.35 -19.65
CA THR A 70 4.44 -27.82 -21.04
C THR A 70 5.65 -27.23 -21.76
N PRO A 71 6.18 -27.88 -22.82
CA PRO A 71 7.30 -27.34 -23.59
C PRO A 71 7.05 -25.93 -24.11
N GLU A 72 5.82 -25.62 -24.52
CA GLU A 72 5.42 -24.29 -24.99
C GLU A 72 5.52 -23.25 -23.87
N LYS A 73 5.05 -23.59 -22.67
CA LYS A 73 5.08 -22.70 -21.50
C LYS A 73 6.52 -22.46 -21.02
N GLU A 74 7.35 -23.49 -20.98
CA GLU A 74 8.78 -23.36 -20.62
C GLU A 74 9.53 -22.46 -21.61
N ALA A 75 9.26 -22.62 -22.91
CA ALA A 75 9.85 -21.77 -23.94
C ALA A 75 9.42 -20.30 -23.79
N ALA A 76 8.13 -20.05 -23.56
CA ALA A 76 7.61 -18.70 -23.35
C ALA A 76 8.19 -18.04 -22.08
N ILE A 77 8.28 -18.78 -20.96
CA ILE A 77 8.92 -18.29 -19.72
C ILE A 77 10.39 -17.95 -19.97
N LYS A 78 11.12 -18.76 -20.74
CA LYS A 78 12.51 -18.47 -21.10
C LYS A 78 12.62 -17.15 -21.87
N ILE A 79 11.78 -16.94 -22.88
CA ILE A 79 11.75 -15.69 -23.66
C ILE A 79 11.37 -14.50 -22.77
N ALA A 80 10.37 -14.67 -21.89
CA ALA A 80 9.98 -13.64 -20.94
C ALA A 80 11.16 -13.22 -20.04
N ASN A 81 11.93 -14.18 -19.51
CA ASN A 81 13.12 -13.91 -18.71
C ASN A 81 14.19 -13.13 -19.49
N GLU A 82 14.43 -13.49 -20.76
CA GLU A 82 15.36 -12.76 -21.63
C GLU A 82 14.92 -11.31 -21.88
N LYS A 83 13.61 -11.08 -22.03
CA LYS A 83 13.03 -9.72 -22.16
C LYS A 83 13.14 -8.95 -20.86
N MET A 84 12.84 -9.56 -19.71
CA MET A 84 13.03 -8.93 -18.39
C MET A 84 14.49 -8.51 -18.16
N ALA A 85 15.45 -9.37 -18.50
CA ALA A 85 16.88 -9.08 -18.38
C ALA A 85 17.31 -7.85 -19.21
N LYS A 86 16.60 -7.56 -20.30
CA LYS A 86 16.82 -6.39 -21.17
C LYS A 86 16.01 -5.16 -20.75
N GLY A 87 15.22 -5.25 -19.68
CA GLY A 87 14.31 -4.18 -19.24
C GLY A 87 13.01 -4.07 -20.06
N ASP A 88 12.75 -4.99 -20.98
CA ASP A 88 11.52 -5.06 -21.78
C ASP A 88 10.38 -5.67 -20.95
N LYS A 89 9.87 -4.89 -19.98
CA LYS A 89 8.82 -5.32 -19.06
C LYS A 89 7.51 -5.62 -19.79
N LYS A 90 7.14 -4.79 -20.78
CA LYS A 90 5.91 -4.95 -21.56
C LYS A 90 5.96 -6.22 -22.42
N GLY A 91 7.07 -6.43 -23.14
CA GLY A 91 7.24 -7.65 -23.92
C GLY A 91 7.28 -8.90 -23.05
N ALA A 92 7.91 -8.85 -21.88
CA ALA A 92 7.92 -9.98 -20.95
C ALA A 92 6.51 -10.35 -20.46
N MET A 93 5.68 -9.37 -20.10
CA MET A 93 4.30 -9.64 -19.68
C MET A 93 3.45 -10.21 -20.82
N GLU A 94 3.67 -9.77 -22.05
CA GLU A 94 2.99 -10.33 -23.21
C GLU A 94 3.33 -11.80 -23.43
N GLU A 95 4.61 -12.18 -23.33
CA GLU A 95 5.02 -13.60 -23.42
C GLU A 95 4.39 -14.44 -22.31
N LEU A 96 4.38 -13.95 -21.07
CA LEU A 96 3.73 -14.63 -19.95
C LEU A 96 2.22 -14.80 -20.18
N ARG A 97 1.55 -13.76 -20.68
CA ARG A 97 0.12 -13.80 -21.00
C ARG A 97 -0.18 -14.85 -22.07
N LEU A 98 0.62 -14.91 -23.13
CA LEU A 98 0.51 -15.93 -24.19
C LEU A 98 0.74 -17.35 -23.65
N ALA A 99 1.57 -17.49 -22.61
CA ALA A 99 1.80 -18.73 -21.89
C ALA A 99 0.70 -19.09 -20.86
N GLY A 100 -0.39 -18.31 -20.81
CA GLY A 100 -1.49 -18.52 -19.85
C GLY A 100 -1.15 -18.10 -18.41
N VAL A 101 -0.16 -17.23 -18.23
CA VAL A 101 0.22 -16.66 -16.94
C VAL A 101 -0.32 -15.23 -16.85
N GLY A 102 -1.33 -15.03 -16.00
CA GLY A 102 -1.85 -13.71 -15.66
C GLY A 102 -1.00 -13.04 -14.59
N VAL A 103 -0.63 -11.78 -14.81
CA VAL A 103 0.16 -10.97 -13.88
C VAL A 103 -0.59 -9.69 -13.54
N MET A 104 -0.84 -9.48 -12.25
CA MET A 104 -1.53 -8.31 -11.69
C MET A 104 -0.59 -7.56 -10.74
N GLU A 105 -0.66 -6.23 -10.73
CA GLU A 105 -0.11 -5.40 -9.67
C GLU A 105 -1.22 -5.04 -8.67
N ASN A 106 -1.02 -5.39 -7.40
CA ASN A 106 -1.91 -4.97 -6.31
C ASN A 106 -1.27 -3.77 -5.61
N GLN A 107 -1.89 -2.60 -5.73
CA GLN A 107 -1.44 -1.37 -5.09
C GLN A 107 -2.22 -1.12 -3.81
N TYR A 108 -1.51 -0.79 -2.73
CA TYR A 108 -2.10 -0.41 -1.45
C TYR A 108 -2.15 1.11 -1.38
N LEU A 109 -3.38 1.64 -1.30
CA LEU A 109 -3.66 3.06 -1.45
C LEU A 109 -4.09 3.66 -0.11
N MET A 110 -3.38 4.70 0.33
CA MET A 110 -3.66 5.44 1.56
C MET A 110 -4.30 6.80 1.26
N PRO A 111 -5.47 7.13 1.81
CA PRO A 111 -6.09 8.45 1.65
C PRO A 111 -5.37 9.48 2.55
N LEU A 112 -4.50 10.30 1.96
CA LEU A 112 -3.50 11.09 2.70
C LEU A 112 -4.10 12.00 3.78
N LYS A 113 -5.10 12.81 3.42
CA LYS A 113 -5.74 13.78 4.33
C LYS A 113 -6.58 13.07 5.38
N GLN A 114 -7.34 12.04 4.99
CA GLN A 114 -8.09 11.23 5.95
C GLN A 114 -7.16 10.56 6.97
N THR A 115 -6.04 9.98 6.54
CA THR A 115 -5.05 9.36 7.44
C THR A 115 -4.41 10.39 8.36
N ARG A 116 -4.02 11.58 7.86
CA ARG A 116 -3.51 12.68 8.70
C ARG A 116 -4.51 13.08 9.79
N ASN A 117 -5.79 13.24 9.44
CA ASN A 117 -6.83 13.59 10.41
C ASN A 117 -6.99 12.52 11.50
N ALA A 118 -7.00 11.24 11.12
CA ALA A 118 -7.10 10.13 12.07
C ALA A 118 -5.90 10.07 13.04
N LEU A 119 -4.68 10.34 12.56
CA LEU A 119 -3.49 10.43 13.42
C LEU A 119 -3.58 11.63 14.37
N ALA A 120 -4.00 12.79 13.88
CA ALA A 120 -4.16 13.98 14.72
C ALA A 120 -5.18 13.75 15.84
N ASP A 121 -6.27 13.02 15.57
CA ASP A 121 -7.25 12.67 16.59
C ASP A 121 -6.72 11.61 17.56
N ALA A 122 -5.98 10.60 17.08
CA ALA A 122 -5.30 9.64 17.94
C ALA A 122 -4.30 10.33 18.88
N GLN A 123 -3.49 11.28 18.41
CA GLN A 123 -2.56 12.05 19.25
C GLN A 123 -3.28 12.76 20.41
N LYS A 124 -4.38 13.46 20.11
CA LYS A 124 -5.20 14.14 21.14
C LYS A 124 -5.77 13.16 22.17
N LEU A 125 -6.19 11.96 21.74
CA LEU A 125 -6.74 10.93 22.62
C LEU A 125 -5.64 10.31 23.51
N LEU A 126 -4.45 10.07 22.96
CA LEU A 126 -3.29 9.60 23.71
C LEU A 126 -2.86 10.59 24.79
N ASP A 127 -2.88 11.90 24.51
CA ASP A 127 -2.60 12.95 25.50
C ASP A 127 -3.60 12.95 26.66
N LYS A 128 -4.85 12.57 26.39
CA LYS A 128 -5.91 12.40 27.38
C LYS A 128 -5.91 11.03 28.05
N LYS A 129 -4.95 10.15 27.74
CA LYS A 129 -4.87 8.75 28.20
C LYS A 129 -6.09 7.91 27.81
N GLN A 130 -6.80 8.30 26.77
CA GLN A 130 -7.93 7.57 26.19
C GLN A 130 -7.43 6.53 25.20
N TYR A 131 -6.77 5.49 25.73
CA TYR A 131 -6.00 4.53 24.93
C TYR A 131 -6.85 3.68 23.99
N TYR A 132 -8.04 3.27 24.42
CA TYR A 132 -8.90 2.45 23.58
C TYR A 132 -9.46 3.25 22.40
N GLU A 133 -9.89 4.48 22.66
CA GLU A 133 -10.38 5.41 21.66
C GLU A 133 -9.27 5.83 20.69
N ALA A 134 -8.06 6.07 21.19
CA ALA A 134 -6.89 6.30 20.35
C ALA A 134 -6.63 5.11 19.41
N ASN A 135 -6.71 3.88 19.92
CA ASN A 135 -6.61 2.68 19.08
C ASN A 135 -7.70 2.65 17.99
N LEU A 136 -8.94 3.06 18.28
CA LEU A 136 -10.01 3.09 17.27
C LEU A 136 -9.75 4.17 16.20
N ALA A 137 -9.21 5.33 16.57
CA ALA A 137 -8.76 6.34 15.61
C ALA A 137 -7.64 5.81 14.70
N LEU A 138 -6.61 5.17 15.29
CA LEU A 138 -5.54 4.50 14.54
C LEU A 138 -6.07 3.37 13.64
N LYS A 139 -7.04 2.58 14.12
CA LYS A 139 -7.71 1.56 13.32
C LYS A 139 -8.45 2.19 12.13
N GLY A 140 -9.11 3.32 12.32
CA GLY A 140 -9.75 4.06 11.22
C GLY A 140 -8.76 4.52 10.13
N ALA A 141 -7.51 4.81 10.51
CA ALA A 141 -6.44 5.09 9.57
C ALA A 141 -6.05 3.84 8.74
N GLU A 142 -6.01 2.66 9.37
CA GLU A 142 -5.75 1.38 8.70
C GLU A 142 -6.92 0.94 7.81
N ASP A 143 -8.16 1.07 8.28
CA ASP A 143 -9.37 0.75 7.53
C ASP A 143 -9.54 1.63 6.27
N GLY A 144 -8.90 2.80 6.26
CA GLY A 144 -8.84 3.68 5.10
C GLY A 144 -7.95 3.16 3.96
N ILE A 145 -7.06 2.20 4.23
CA ILE A 145 -6.19 1.62 3.21
C ILE A 145 -7.03 0.68 2.32
N ILE A 146 -7.02 0.94 1.02
CA ILE A 146 -7.69 0.08 0.03
C ILE A 146 -6.66 -0.63 -0.85
N VAL A 147 -7.07 -1.75 -1.46
CA VAL A 147 -6.29 -2.45 -2.48
C VAL A 147 -6.91 -2.21 -3.85
N ASP A 148 -6.09 -1.82 -4.81
CA ASP A 148 -6.46 -1.63 -6.21
C ASP A 148 -5.61 -2.57 -7.07
N SER A 149 -6.25 -3.45 -7.85
CA SER A 149 -5.56 -4.45 -8.66
C SER A 149 -5.65 -4.09 -10.13
N GLU A 150 -4.50 -3.97 -10.81
CA GLU A 150 -4.42 -3.65 -12.24
C GLU A 150 -3.61 -4.72 -12.98
N ALA A 151 -4.02 -5.06 -14.19
CA ALA A 151 -3.22 -5.93 -15.04
C ALA A 151 -1.94 -5.19 -15.48
N LEU A 152 -0.79 -5.85 -15.37
CA LEU A 152 0.51 -5.22 -15.60
C LEU A 152 0.78 -5.06 -17.11
N PHE A 153 1.01 -3.82 -17.58
CA PHE A 153 1.42 -3.47 -18.96
C PHE A 153 0.49 -3.93 -20.10
N VAL A 154 -0.82 -3.99 -19.86
CA VAL A 154 -1.83 -4.38 -20.89
C VAL A 154 -2.16 -3.31 -21.94
N ASN A 155 -1.51 -2.13 -21.92
CA ASN A 155 -1.69 -1.06 -22.92
C ASN A 155 -0.40 -0.75 -23.68
#